data_AF-A0A915YBH7-F1
#
_entry.id   AF-A0A915YBH7-F1
#
_cell.length_a   1.000
_cell.length_b   1.000
_cell.length_c   1.000
_cell.angle_alpha   90.00
_cell.angle_beta   90.00
_cell.angle_gamma   90.00
#
_symmetry.space_group_name_H-M   'P 1'
#
loop_
_entity.id
_entity.type
_entity.pdbx_description
1 polymer ?
#
loop_
_entity_poly.entity_id
_entity_poly.type
_entity_poly.pdbx_seq_one_letter_code
_entity_poly.pdbx_strand_id
1 'polypeptide(L)'
;MSNLLEAIYNISNLIDLTVQDITFGNNRANNVGEGLETFVKDAFANTFSEEDKAKRLEAYAAVYSYQGSKRNPPDLMLRGGDAIEVKKTESLTTELQLNSSPPKAKLFANSSLITEHCKKCEDWAVKDFIYVIGHLPKKSKNKLSSLWFIDGSLYAADETVYTALKENLTTNIEAIPNVDFSPTNEIGRVNGVDPLKITNLRIRGMWLLHSPYKVFDYVHGYSPEEKFQCIALIPSEKYDSFPQESRTKVETSEKIKLTTVKVQNPNNPVHLMDCKLIKYTIGSTV
;
A
#
# COMPACT_ATOMS: atom_id res chain seq x y z
N MET A 1 -2.72 -19.77 -6.56
CA MET A 1 -3.16 -18.74 -5.60
C MET A 1 -2.43 -17.45 -5.95
N SER A 2 -3.11 -16.32 -6.07
CA SER A 2 -2.48 -15.06 -6.47
C SER A 2 -1.56 -14.52 -5.36
N ASN A 3 -0.48 -13.86 -5.75
CA ASN A 3 0.50 -13.24 -4.86
C ASN A 3 1.26 -12.12 -5.60
N LEU A 4 2.18 -11.45 -4.89
CA LEU A 4 2.96 -10.34 -5.44
C LEU A 4 3.74 -10.70 -6.71
N LEU A 5 4.35 -11.88 -6.76
CA LEU A 5 5.16 -12.30 -7.92
C LEU A 5 4.29 -12.50 -9.16
N GLU A 6 3.10 -13.07 -8.98
CA GLU A 6 2.11 -13.19 -10.07
C GLU A 6 1.70 -11.81 -10.58
N ALA A 7 1.45 -10.84 -9.68
CA ALA A 7 1.09 -9.48 -10.09
C ALA A 7 2.20 -8.80 -10.90
N ILE A 8 3.46 -8.89 -10.45
CA ILE A 8 4.62 -8.35 -11.17
C ILE A 8 4.76 -9.01 -12.53
N TYR A 9 4.62 -10.34 -12.60
CA TYR A 9 4.68 -11.11 -13.84
C TYR A 9 3.59 -10.68 -14.82
N ASN A 10 2.34 -10.55 -14.36
CA ASN A 10 1.21 -10.10 -15.19
C ASN A 10 1.46 -8.69 -15.74
N ILE A 11 1.96 -7.76 -14.91
CA ILE A 11 2.35 -6.41 -15.35
C ILE A 11 3.46 -6.45 -16.40
N SER A 12 4.46 -7.33 -16.24
CA SER A 12 5.57 -7.46 -17.19
C SER A 12 5.17 -7.94 -18.59
N ASN A 13 3.96 -8.52 -18.70
CA ASN A 13 3.39 -8.97 -19.96
C ASN A 13 2.55 -7.90 -20.66
N LEU A 14 2.33 -6.75 -20.03
CA LEU A 14 1.61 -5.64 -20.65
C LEU A 14 2.50 -4.88 -21.65
N ILE A 15 1.90 -4.56 -22.80
CA ILE A 15 2.52 -3.75 -23.86
C ILE A 15 2.21 -2.25 -23.63
N ASP A 16 1.03 -1.94 -23.08
CA ASP A 16 0.60 -0.59 -22.70
C ASP A 16 0.25 -0.53 -21.21
N LEU A 17 0.78 0.48 -20.53
CA LEU A 17 0.60 0.73 -19.09
C LEU A 17 -0.21 2.01 -18.83
N THR A 18 -0.98 2.43 -19.83
CA THR A 18 -2.03 3.41 -19.62
C THR A 18 -2.98 2.86 -18.56
N VAL A 19 -3.07 3.54 -17.41
CA VAL A 19 -4.13 3.26 -16.44
C VAL A 19 -5.42 3.64 -17.15
N GLN A 20 -6.11 2.65 -17.70
CA GLN A 20 -7.34 2.90 -18.42
C GLN A 20 -8.29 3.63 -17.47
N ASP A 21 -8.68 4.84 -17.85
CA ASP A 21 -9.86 5.46 -17.28
C ASP A 21 -11.04 4.57 -17.73
N ILE A 22 -11.44 3.58 -16.94
CA ILE A 22 -12.77 2.98 -17.08
C ILE A 22 -13.75 4.08 -16.68
N THR A 23 -14.06 4.95 -17.64
CA THR A 23 -14.96 6.07 -17.48
C THR A 23 -16.38 5.56 -17.29
N PHE A 24 -16.79 5.41 -16.04
CA PHE A 24 -18.19 5.51 -15.64
C PHE A 24 -18.32 6.62 -14.57
N GLY A 25 -18.26 7.90 -14.99
CA GLY A 25 -18.64 9.02 -14.13
C GLY A 25 -17.92 10.35 -14.39
N ASN A 26 -18.65 11.46 -14.24
CA ASN A 26 -18.26 12.85 -14.58
C ASN A 26 -17.20 13.51 -13.66
N ASN A 27 -16.53 12.79 -12.76
CA ASN A 27 -15.59 13.38 -11.78
C ASN A 27 -14.13 12.97 -12.03
N ARG A 28 -13.48 13.63 -13.01
CA ARG A 28 -12.09 13.36 -13.45
C ARG A 28 -11.03 13.29 -12.34
N ALA A 29 -11.16 14.02 -11.23
CA ALA A 29 -10.16 14.00 -10.15
C ALA A 29 -10.30 12.78 -9.20
N ASN A 30 -11.52 12.28 -8.99
CA ASN A 30 -11.78 11.10 -8.15
C ASN A 30 -11.58 9.78 -8.92
N ASN A 31 -11.77 9.80 -10.24
CA ASN A 31 -11.70 8.61 -11.09
C ASN A 31 -10.28 8.02 -11.25
N VAL A 32 -9.22 8.84 -11.10
CA VAL A 32 -7.83 8.37 -11.31
C VAL A 32 -7.32 7.50 -10.15
N GLY A 33 -7.77 7.78 -8.92
CA GLY A 33 -7.46 6.93 -7.76
C GLY A 33 -8.12 5.55 -7.87
N GLU A 34 -9.40 5.55 -8.27
CA GLU A 34 -10.15 4.32 -8.56
C GLU A 34 -9.54 3.56 -9.76
N GLY A 35 -8.95 4.27 -10.73
CA GLY A 35 -8.19 3.69 -11.84
C GLY A 35 -6.94 2.94 -11.37
N LEU A 36 -6.14 3.51 -10.45
CA LEU A 36 -4.96 2.83 -9.91
C LEU A 36 -5.33 1.59 -9.09
N GLU A 37 -6.33 1.69 -8.20
CA GLU A 37 -6.83 0.53 -7.45
C GLU A 37 -7.32 -0.57 -8.40
N THR A 38 -8.01 -0.19 -9.47
CA THR A 38 -8.48 -1.14 -10.49
C THR A 38 -7.32 -1.79 -11.24
N PHE A 39 -6.30 -1.04 -11.64
CA PHE A 39 -5.09 -1.58 -12.25
C PHE A 39 -4.38 -2.58 -11.34
N VAL A 40 -4.24 -2.25 -10.04
CA VAL A 40 -3.67 -3.16 -9.05
C VAL A 40 -4.54 -4.40 -8.91
N LYS A 41 -5.87 -4.26 -8.91
CA LYS A 41 -6.75 -5.42 -8.86
C LYS A 41 -6.55 -6.36 -10.03
N ASP A 42 -6.45 -5.81 -11.24
CA ASP A 42 -6.20 -6.58 -12.45
C ASP A 42 -4.84 -7.25 -12.45
N ALA A 43 -3.82 -6.60 -11.88
CA ALA A 43 -2.48 -7.16 -11.78
C ALA A 43 -2.50 -8.49 -11.00
N PHE A 44 -3.10 -8.50 -9.81
CA PHE A 44 -3.19 -9.71 -9.00
C PHE A 44 -4.24 -10.70 -9.55
N ALA A 45 -5.31 -10.25 -10.20
CA ALA A 45 -6.34 -11.14 -10.73
C ALA A 45 -6.07 -11.67 -12.15
N ASN A 46 -5.04 -11.16 -12.83
CA ASN A 46 -4.74 -11.43 -14.23
C ASN A 46 -5.91 -11.11 -15.18
N THR A 47 -6.54 -9.95 -14.99
CA THR A 47 -7.76 -9.56 -15.73
C THR A 47 -7.58 -8.34 -16.64
N PHE A 48 -6.34 -7.97 -16.97
CA PHE A 48 -6.07 -6.82 -17.84
C PHE A 48 -6.71 -6.91 -19.23
N SER A 49 -6.87 -8.12 -19.77
CA SER A 49 -7.50 -8.39 -21.07
C SER A 49 -8.95 -8.89 -20.97
N GLU A 50 -9.56 -8.88 -19.78
CA GLU A 50 -10.93 -9.34 -19.59
C GLU A 50 -11.91 -8.17 -19.76
N GLU A 51 -12.63 -8.17 -20.88
CA GLU A 51 -13.63 -7.15 -21.23
C GLU A 51 -15.00 -7.47 -20.59
N ASP A 52 -15.28 -8.74 -20.29
CA ASP A 52 -16.52 -9.15 -19.64
C ASP A 52 -16.47 -8.79 -18.15
N LYS A 53 -17.28 -7.79 -17.78
CA LYS A 53 -17.39 -7.29 -16.41
C LYS A 53 -17.78 -8.39 -15.42
N ALA A 54 -18.64 -9.34 -15.79
CA ALA A 54 -19.08 -10.40 -14.89
C ALA A 54 -17.94 -11.38 -14.61
N LYS A 55 -17.24 -11.85 -15.65
CA LYS A 55 -16.07 -12.73 -15.49
C LYS A 55 -14.95 -12.07 -14.69
N ARG A 56 -14.72 -10.78 -14.90
CA ARG A 56 -13.75 -10.01 -14.13
C ARG A 56 -14.11 -9.92 -12.65
N LEU A 57 -15.39 -9.74 -12.32
CA LEU A 57 -15.87 -9.75 -10.93
C LEU A 57 -15.75 -11.13 -10.29
N GLU A 58 -15.97 -12.21 -11.05
CA GLU A 58 -15.75 -13.58 -10.58
C GLU A 58 -14.27 -13.84 -10.29
N ALA A 59 -13.37 -13.41 -11.17
CA ALA A 59 -11.92 -13.48 -10.95
C ALA A 59 -11.49 -12.70 -9.70
N TYR A 60 -12.03 -11.50 -9.50
CA TYR A 60 -11.81 -10.74 -8.25
C TYR A 60 -12.30 -11.51 -7.02
N ALA A 61 -13.51 -12.08 -7.05
CA ALA A 61 -14.05 -12.83 -5.92
C ALA A 61 -13.23 -14.08 -5.57
N ALA A 62 -12.61 -14.70 -6.57
CA ALA A 62 -11.72 -15.84 -6.38
C ALA A 62 -10.39 -15.43 -5.71
N VAL A 63 -9.87 -14.25 -6.05
CA VAL A 63 -8.54 -13.77 -5.63
C VAL A 63 -8.57 -13.04 -4.29
N TYR A 64 -9.57 -12.19 -4.07
CA TYR A 64 -9.65 -11.35 -2.88
C TYR A 64 -10.59 -11.94 -1.83
N SER A 65 -10.18 -11.86 -0.58
CA SER A 65 -11.05 -12.09 0.57
C SER A 65 -11.75 -10.80 0.99
N TYR A 66 -11.13 -9.63 0.77
CA TYR A 66 -11.66 -8.34 1.15
C TYR A 66 -11.36 -7.24 0.14
N GLN A 67 -12.32 -6.34 -0.03
CA GLN A 67 -12.13 -5.03 -0.68
C GLN A 67 -12.64 -3.96 0.27
N GLY A 68 -11.75 -3.02 0.60
CA GLY A 68 -11.97 -1.95 1.56
C GLY A 68 -12.73 -0.74 1.04
N SER A 69 -12.76 0.29 1.87
CA SER A 69 -13.31 1.61 1.54
C SER A 69 -12.27 2.67 1.86
N LYS A 70 -12.41 3.87 1.29
CA LYS A 70 -11.47 5.00 1.43
C LYS A 70 -11.15 5.45 2.87
N ARG A 71 -11.82 4.91 3.90
CA ARG A 71 -11.71 5.36 5.30
C ARG A 71 -10.82 4.48 6.17
N ASN A 72 -10.73 3.18 5.90
CA ASN A 72 -10.05 2.23 6.78
C ASN A 72 -9.20 1.28 5.94
N PRO A 73 -7.94 1.03 6.34
CA PRO A 73 -7.12 0.02 5.69
C PRO A 73 -7.63 -1.40 5.98
N PRO A 74 -7.19 -2.40 5.19
CA PRO A 74 -6.50 -2.25 3.91
C PRO A 74 -7.48 -1.95 2.78
N ASP A 75 -6.96 -1.49 1.63
CA ASP A 75 -7.75 -1.32 0.42
C ASP A 75 -8.16 -2.68 -0.19
N LEU A 76 -7.29 -3.69 -0.13
CA LEU A 76 -7.54 -5.05 -0.61
C LEU A 76 -6.92 -6.10 0.32
N MET A 77 -7.47 -7.31 0.35
CA MET A 77 -6.79 -8.48 0.92
C MET A 77 -6.89 -9.65 -0.02
N LEU A 78 -5.75 -10.27 -0.31
CA LEU A 78 -5.69 -11.53 -1.04
C LEU A 78 -6.15 -12.66 -0.13
N ARG A 79 -6.96 -13.57 -0.67
CA ARG A 79 -7.40 -14.78 0.04
C ARG A 79 -6.18 -15.63 0.39
N GLY A 80 -6.01 -15.92 1.68
CA GLY A 80 -4.84 -16.64 2.18
C GLY A 80 -3.49 -15.94 1.99
N GLY A 81 -3.49 -14.66 1.59
CA GLY A 81 -2.28 -13.90 1.28
C GLY A 81 -2.24 -12.52 1.92
N ASP A 82 -1.54 -11.60 1.25
CA ASP A 82 -1.20 -10.28 1.78
C ASP A 82 -2.39 -9.31 1.84
N ALA A 83 -2.33 -8.38 2.78
CA ALA A 83 -3.12 -7.15 2.76
C ALA A 83 -2.41 -6.08 1.93
N ILE A 84 -3.16 -5.27 1.18
CA ILE A 84 -2.63 -4.32 0.21
C ILE A 84 -3.22 -2.92 0.48
N GLU A 85 -2.34 -1.93 0.55
CA GLU A 85 -2.69 -0.51 0.64
C GLU A 85 -2.20 0.22 -0.60
N VAL A 86 -3.12 0.83 -1.35
CA VAL A 86 -2.81 1.53 -2.59
C VAL A 86 -2.69 3.03 -2.31
N LYS A 87 -1.61 3.64 -2.81
CA LYS A 87 -1.42 5.10 -2.76
C LYS A 87 -1.03 5.64 -4.13
N LYS A 88 -1.60 6.79 -4.46
CA LYS A 88 -1.23 7.56 -5.64
C LYS A 88 -0.35 8.73 -5.24
N THR A 89 0.72 8.96 -5.98
CA THR A 89 1.52 10.19 -5.91
C THR A 89 1.65 10.84 -7.28
N GLU A 90 1.80 12.16 -7.29
CA GLU A 90 2.04 12.94 -8.52
C GLU A 90 3.52 13.32 -8.70
N SER A 91 4.33 13.07 -7.68
CA SER A 91 5.79 13.22 -7.67
C SER A 91 6.40 12.07 -6.86
N LEU A 92 7.58 11.63 -7.28
CA LEU A 92 8.37 10.58 -6.62
C LEU A 92 8.75 10.95 -5.18
N THR A 93 8.90 12.25 -4.88
CA THR A 93 9.45 12.72 -3.59
C THR A 93 8.39 13.12 -2.57
N THR A 94 7.11 13.08 -2.96
CA THR A 94 5.99 13.47 -2.09
C THR A 94 5.76 12.43 -1.01
N GLU A 95 5.59 12.90 0.22
CA GLU A 95 5.25 12.03 1.35
C GLU A 95 3.87 11.40 1.17
N LEU A 96 3.76 10.14 1.55
CA LEU A 96 2.49 9.43 1.62
C LEU A 96 1.74 9.90 2.86
N GLN A 97 0.54 10.43 2.65
CA GLN A 97 -0.35 10.82 3.74
C GLN A 97 -1.19 9.60 4.15
N LEU A 98 -1.05 9.18 5.41
CA LEU A 98 -1.90 8.15 6.01
C LEU A 98 -2.79 8.81 7.05
N ASN A 99 -4.08 8.87 6.75
CA ASN A 99 -5.08 9.45 7.63
C ASN A 99 -5.59 8.39 8.59
N SER A 100 -5.73 8.75 9.87
CA SER A 100 -6.44 7.95 10.88
C SER A 100 -5.78 6.62 11.30
N SER A 101 -4.88 6.07 10.48
CA SER A 101 -4.06 4.89 10.79
C SER A 101 -2.57 5.20 10.63
N PRO A 102 -1.71 4.74 11.57
CA PRO A 102 -0.27 4.78 11.38
C PRO A 102 0.19 3.88 10.23
N PRO A 103 1.45 4.04 9.78
CA PRO A 103 2.14 3.04 8.98
C PRO A 103 2.06 1.65 9.62
N LYS A 104 2.13 0.60 8.80
CA LYS A 104 1.91 -0.79 9.20
C LYS A 104 3.00 -1.67 8.60
N ALA A 105 3.75 -2.34 9.47
CA ALA A 105 4.60 -3.46 9.06
C ALA A 105 3.75 -4.68 8.70
N LYS A 106 2.73 -4.95 9.51
CA LYS A 106 1.77 -6.04 9.37
C LYS A 106 0.35 -5.55 9.68
N LEU A 107 -0.64 -6.31 9.23
CA LEU A 107 -2.04 -6.12 9.60
C LEU A 107 -2.43 -7.16 10.65
N PHE A 108 -3.14 -6.72 11.70
CA PHE A 108 -3.62 -7.58 12.78
C PHE A 108 -5.15 -7.60 12.81
N ALA A 109 -5.73 -8.80 12.95
CA ALA A 109 -7.19 -8.98 12.95
C ALA A 109 -7.86 -8.33 14.16
N ASN A 110 -7.13 -8.15 15.26
CA ASN A 110 -7.62 -7.48 16.48
C ASN A 110 -7.56 -5.94 16.40
N SER A 111 -7.05 -5.35 15.30
CA SER A 111 -6.90 -3.90 15.20
C SER A 111 -8.26 -3.19 15.27
N SER A 112 -8.33 -2.12 16.07
CA SER A 112 -9.53 -1.25 16.16
C SER A 112 -9.67 -0.29 14.97
N LEU A 113 -8.68 -0.28 14.06
CA LEU A 113 -8.59 0.62 12.92
C LEU A 113 -9.05 -0.02 11.60
N ILE A 114 -9.47 -1.29 11.63
CA ILE A 114 -10.02 -2.02 10.49
C ILE A 114 -11.50 -2.34 10.72
N THR A 115 -12.25 -2.51 9.64
CA THR A 115 -13.70 -2.77 9.72
C THR A 115 -14.00 -4.20 10.19
N GLU A 116 -15.20 -4.41 10.76
CA GLU A 116 -15.66 -5.75 11.10
C GLU A 116 -15.76 -6.69 9.88
N HIS A 117 -16.07 -6.15 8.70
CA HIS A 117 -16.06 -6.92 7.45
C HIS A 117 -14.65 -7.40 7.07
N CYS A 118 -13.62 -6.57 7.30
CA CYS A 118 -12.22 -6.95 7.11
C CYS A 118 -11.81 -8.06 8.08
N LYS A 119 -12.19 -7.94 9.37
CA LYS A 119 -11.88 -8.96 10.37
C LYS A 119 -12.51 -10.32 10.06
N LYS A 120 -13.73 -10.32 9.51
CA LYS A 120 -14.53 -11.52 9.24
C LYS A 120 -14.45 -12.02 7.78
N CYS A 121 -13.54 -11.46 6.97
CA CYS A 121 -13.46 -11.79 5.56
C CYS A 121 -12.91 -13.21 5.28
N GLU A 122 -12.12 -13.74 6.21
CA GLU A 122 -11.60 -15.10 6.29
C GLU A 122 -11.06 -15.34 7.71
N ASP A 123 -10.59 -16.56 8.00
CA ASP A 123 -9.91 -16.84 9.27
C ASP A 123 -8.44 -16.42 9.18
N TRP A 124 -8.05 -15.40 9.95
CA TRP A 124 -6.67 -14.91 10.01
C TRP A 124 -6.40 -14.20 11.34
N ALA A 125 -5.12 -14.16 11.75
CA ALA A 125 -4.67 -13.41 12.92
C ALA A 125 -3.76 -12.24 12.53
N VAL A 126 -2.81 -12.52 11.62
CA VAL A 126 -1.83 -11.56 11.10
C VAL A 126 -1.69 -11.78 9.60
N LYS A 127 -1.57 -10.70 8.86
CA LYS A 127 -1.19 -10.72 7.44
C LYS A 127 -0.02 -9.78 7.21
N ASP A 128 0.84 -10.14 6.27
CA ASP A 128 1.82 -9.18 5.76
C ASP A 128 1.09 -8.05 5.03
N PHE A 129 1.73 -6.89 4.99
CA PHE A 129 1.16 -5.67 4.45
C PHE A 129 2.02 -5.19 3.28
N ILE A 130 1.42 -4.94 2.12
CA ILE A 130 2.12 -4.40 0.96
C ILE A 130 1.60 -3.01 0.67
N TYR A 131 2.52 -2.04 0.61
CA TYR A 131 2.25 -0.73 0.06
C TYR A 131 2.43 -0.76 -1.45
N VAL A 132 1.39 -0.39 -2.19
CA VAL A 132 1.41 -0.26 -3.64
C VAL A 132 1.32 1.22 -4.02
N ILE A 133 2.46 1.82 -4.36
CA ILE A 133 2.54 3.25 -4.67
C ILE A 133 2.62 3.46 -6.18
N GLY A 134 1.57 4.02 -6.77
CA GLY A 134 1.56 4.43 -8.17
C GLY A 134 1.96 5.89 -8.33
N HIS A 135 3.00 6.15 -9.11
CA HIS A 135 3.42 7.49 -9.49
C HIS A 135 2.82 7.87 -10.86
N LEU A 136 1.89 8.82 -10.85
CA LEU A 136 1.24 9.38 -12.03
C LEU A 136 1.57 10.89 -12.13
N PRO A 137 2.63 11.27 -12.86
CA PRO A 137 2.99 12.68 -13.02
C PRO A 137 1.82 13.50 -13.56
N LYS A 138 1.58 14.72 -13.05
CA LYS A 138 0.45 15.57 -13.50
C LYS A 138 0.37 15.74 -15.02
N LYS A 139 1.51 15.79 -15.70
CA LYS A 139 1.62 16.01 -17.16
C LYS A 139 1.45 14.73 -17.99
N SER A 140 1.35 13.56 -17.36
CA SER A 140 1.38 12.25 -18.03
C SER A 140 0.05 11.81 -18.65
N LYS A 141 -1.04 12.59 -18.52
CA LYS A 141 -2.40 12.20 -18.94
C LYS A 141 -2.82 10.82 -18.41
N ASN A 142 -2.71 10.62 -17.09
CA ASN A 142 -3.04 9.36 -16.40
C ASN A 142 -2.15 8.16 -16.79
N LYS A 143 -0.95 8.39 -17.32
CA LYS A 143 0.03 7.31 -17.54
C LYS A 143 0.86 7.07 -16.28
N LEU A 144 0.95 5.79 -15.90
CA LEU A 144 1.77 5.36 -14.78
C LEU A 144 3.25 5.45 -15.19
N SER A 145 4.03 6.23 -14.44
CA SER A 145 5.49 6.34 -14.64
C SER A 145 6.26 5.35 -13.78
N SER A 146 5.74 5.02 -12.61
CA SER A 146 6.28 3.89 -11.84
C SER A 146 5.25 3.31 -10.89
N LEU A 147 5.43 2.04 -10.56
CA LEU A 147 4.65 1.32 -9.57
C LEU A 147 5.60 0.67 -8.56
N TRP A 148 5.38 0.92 -7.28
CA TRP A 148 6.24 0.44 -6.21
C TRP A 148 5.48 -0.55 -5.35
N PHE A 149 6.03 -1.74 -5.13
CA PHE A 149 5.51 -2.73 -4.20
C PHE A 149 6.50 -2.87 -3.04
N ILE A 150 6.15 -2.31 -1.88
CA ILE A 150 7.04 -2.29 -0.73
C ILE A 150 6.41 -3.13 0.38
N ASP A 151 7.11 -4.16 0.82
CA ASP A 151 6.68 -4.88 2.00
C ASP A 151 6.74 -3.97 3.24
N GLY A 152 5.65 -3.98 4.01
CA GLY A 152 5.49 -3.13 5.18
C GLY A 152 6.59 -3.32 6.20
N SER A 153 7.12 -4.55 6.35
CA SER A 153 8.19 -4.84 7.31
C SER A 153 9.52 -4.14 6.99
N LEU A 154 9.69 -3.66 5.75
CA LEU A 154 10.85 -2.88 5.34
C LEU A 154 10.62 -1.37 5.46
N TYR A 155 9.37 -0.92 5.63
CA TYR A 155 8.96 0.47 5.43
C TYR A 155 8.38 1.13 6.68
N ALA A 156 7.86 0.32 7.59
CA ALA A 156 7.31 0.75 8.87
C ALA A 156 7.89 -0.12 10.00
N ALA A 157 8.04 0.49 11.17
CA ALA A 157 8.42 -0.23 12.37
C ALA A 157 7.24 -1.09 12.89
N ASP A 158 7.48 -1.83 13.96
CA ASP A 158 6.45 -2.62 14.62
C ASP A 158 5.33 -1.71 15.15
N GLU A 159 4.09 -2.23 15.20
CA GLU A 159 2.88 -1.48 15.59
C GLU A 159 3.05 -0.79 16.95
N THR A 160 3.82 -1.40 17.86
CA THR A 160 4.12 -0.90 19.21
C THR A 160 4.78 0.47 19.22
N VAL A 161 5.61 0.80 18.21
CA VAL A 161 6.24 2.12 18.10
C VAL A 161 5.17 3.21 17.97
N TYR A 162 4.15 2.94 17.16
CA TYR A 162 3.08 3.89 16.89
C TYR A 162 2.02 3.91 17.99
N THR A 163 1.66 2.76 18.55
CA THR A 163 0.68 2.70 19.65
C THR A 163 1.23 3.31 20.94
N ALA A 164 2.51 3.11 21.25
CA ALA A 164 3.13 3.76 22.41
C ALA A 164 3.11 5.29 22.30
N LEU A 165 3.38 5.85 21.10
CA LEU A 165 3.24 7.28 20.87
C LEU A 165 1.80 7.76 21.06
N LYS A 166 0.82 7.02 20.50
CA LYS A 166 -0.60 7.33 20.67
C LYS A 166 -1.00 7.35 22.16
N GLU A 167 -0.68 6.30 22.90
CA GLU A 167 -1.01 6.16 24.32
C GLU A 167 -0.42 7.31 25.13
N ASN A 168 0.86 7.61 24.93
CA ASN A 168 1.52 8.75 25.57
C ASN A 168 0.82 10.07 25.25
N LEU A 169 0.41 10.32 24.00
CA LEU A 169 -0.33 11.52 23.64
C LEU A 169 -1.70 11.58 24.33
N THR A 170 -2.46 10.48 24.31
CA THR A 170 -3.78 10.40 24.94
C THR A 170 -3.69 10.66 26.45
N THR A 171 -2.79 9.99 27.17
CA THR A 171 -2.62 10.18 28.62
C THR A 171 -2.23 11.61 28.98
N ASN A 172 -1.35 12.23 28.20
CA ASN A 172 -0.94 13.62 28.46
C ASN A 172 -2.07 14.63 28.20
N ILE A 173 -2.93 14.39 27.20
CA ILE A 173 -4.08 15.27 26.92
C ILE A 173 -5.15 15.10 28.01
N GLU A 174 -5.42 13.87 28.44
CA GLU A 174 -6.37 13.56 29.53
C GLU A 174 -5.97 14.23 30.85
N ALA A 175 -4.68 14.39 31.11
CA ALA A 175 -4.18 15.02 32.32
C ALA A 175 -4.31 16.56 32.35
N ILE A 176 -4.73 17.21 31.25
CA ILE A 176 -4.85 18.67 31.19
C ILE A 176 -6.06 19.12 32.03
N PRO A 177 -5.89 20.01 33.03
CA PRO A 177 -6.99 20.46 33.87
C PRO A 177 -8.02 21.26 33.07
N ASN A 178 -9.29 21.12 33.45
CA ASN A 178 -10.44 21.81 32.83
C ASN A 178 -10.69 21.47 31.34
N VAL A 179 -10.22 20.32 30.88
CA VAL A 179 -10.51 19.79 29.54
C VAL A 179 -11.48 18.61 29.65
N ASP A 180 -12.63 18.71 29.00
CA ASP A 180 -13.55 17.58 28.83
C ASP A 180 -13.06 16.71 27.68
N PHE A 181 -12.33 15.65 28.00
CA PHE A 181 -11.75 14.74 27.02
C PHE A 181 -12.53 13.43 26.92
N SER A 182 -12.67 12.91 25.70
CA SER A 182 -13.16 11.57 25.44
C SER A 182 -12.17 10.79 24.56
N PRO A 183 -11.72 9.60 24.97
CA PRO A 183 -10.85 8.77 24.16
C PRO A 183 -11.57 8.28 22.90
N THR A 184 -10.81 8.02 21.84
CA THR A 184 -11.31 7.44 20.58
C THR A 184 -10.36 6.35 20.09
N ASN A 185 -10.73 5.61 19.03
CA ASN A 185 -9.83 4.65 18.39
C ASN A 185 -8.56 5.30 17.83
N GLU A 186 -8.58 6.61 17.56
CA GLU A 186 -7.41 7.41 17.14
C GLU A 186 -6.70 7.98 18.38
N ILE A 187 -6.77 9.30 18.64
CA ILE A 187 -6.20 9.91 19.85
C ILE A 187 -7.32 10.28 20.81
N GLY A 188 -8.28 11.11 20.38
CA GLY A 188 -9.38 11.52 21.24
C GLY A 188 -10.19 12.69 20.73
N ARG A 189 -11.06 13.23 21.57
CA ARG A 189 -11.87 14.41 21.29
C ARG A 189 -11.98 15.27 22.54
N VAL A 190 -11.77 16.57 22.39
CA VAL A 190 -12.10 17.55 23.43
C VAL A 190 -13.50 18.08 23.16
N ASN A 191 -14.39 17.98 24.14
CA ASN A 191 -15.80 18.35 24.01
C ASN A 191 -16.06 19.77 24.56
N GLY A 192 -17.07 20.44 24.02
CA GLY A 192 -17.61 21.68 24.57
C GLY A 192 -16.57 22.81 24.70
N VAL A 193 -15.84 23.07 23.62
CA VAL A 193 -14.70 24.01 23.59
C VAL A 193 -15.18 25.46 23.72
N ASP A 194 -16.30 25.82 23.11
CA ASP A 194 -16.86 27.17 23.18
C ASP A 194 -17.80 27.36 24.40
N PRO A 195 -18.12 28.61 24.80
CA PRO A 195 -19.01 28.89 25.94
C PRO A 195 -20.42 28.30 25.85
N LEU A 196 -20.95 28.08 24.63
CA LEU A 196 -22.25 27.43 24.42
C LEU A 196 -22.16 25.90 24.43
N LYS A 197 -20.94 25.33 24.51
CA LYS A 197 -20.66 23.89 24.55
C LYS A 197 -21.11 23.12 23.30
N ILE A 198 -21.11 23.76 22.13
CA ILE A 198 -21.58 23.15 20.86
C ILE A 198 -20.44 22.71 19.93
N THR A 199 -19.19 23.05 20.23
CA THR A 199 -18.02 22.75 19.41
C THR A 199 -17.16 21.68 20.06
N ASN A 200 -16.78 20.65 19.29
CA ASN A 200 -15.86 19.60 19.73
C ASN A 200 -14.63 19.54 18.83
N LEU A 201 -13.44 19.47 19.42
CA LEU A 201 -12.17 19.29 18.70
C LEU A 201 -11.81 17.81 18.62
N ARG A 202 -11.90 17.21 17.43
CA ARG A 202 -11.38 15.86 17.18
C ARG A 202 -9.86 15.90 17.00
N ILE A 203 -9.15 15.08 17.75
CA ILE A 203 -7.69 14.93 17.69
C ILE A 203 -7.39 13.57 17.06
N ARG A 204 -6.69 13.59 15.92
CA ARG A 204 -6.33 12.39 15.16
C ARG A 204 -4.96 12.54 14.51
N GLY A 205 -4.28 11.41 14.30
CA GLY A 205 -3.02 11.38 13.58
C GLY A 205 -3.20 11.60 12.07
N MET A 206 -2.32 12.41 11.50
CA MET A 206 -2.03 12.45 10.07
C MET A 206 -0.55 12.10 9.92
N TRP A 207 -0.29 10.89 9.44
CA TRP A 207 1.07 10.39 9.31
C TRP A 207 1.62 10.77 7.94
N LEU A 208 2.82 11.33 7.93
CA LEU A 208 3.56 11.67 6.72
C LEU A 208 4.72 10.68 6.60
N LEU A 209 4.57 9.73 5.69
CA LEU A 209 5.58 8.70 5.45
C LEU A 209 6.39 9.09 4.22
N HIS A 210 7.71 9.21 4.35
CA HIS A 210 8.57 9.51 3.21
C HIS A 210 8.40 8.48 2.09
N SER A 211 8.38 8.93 0.84
CA SER A 211 8.18 8.05 -0.31
C SER A 211 9.23 6.94 -0.40
N PRO A 212 8.90 5.77 -1.00
CA PRO A 212 9.87 4.69 -1.14
C PRO A 212 11.06 5.08 -2.03
N TYR A 213 10.86 6.03 -2.95
CA TYR A 213 11.94 6.64 -3.73
C TYR A 213 12.98 7.33 -2.84
N LYS A 214 12.57 7.99 -1.75
CA LYS A 214 13.52 8.60 -0.81
C LYS A 214 14.09 7.58 0.16
N VAL A 215 13.24 6.71 0.70
CA VAL A 215 13.63 5.78 1.77
C VAL A 215 14.64 4.74 1.29
N PHE A 216 14.56 4.32 0.02
CA PHE A 216 15.40 3.25 -0.54
C PHE A 216 16.34 3.75 -1.65
N ASP A 217 16.72 5.04 -1.62
CA ASP A 217 17.53 5.70 -2.66
C ASP A 217 18.87 5.01 -2.93
N TYR A 218 19.43 4.37 -1.90
CA TYR A 218 20.68 3.62 -1.94
C TYR A 218 20.59 2.23 -2.58
N VAL A 219 19.39 1.72 -2.90
CA VAL A 219 19.22 0.37 -3.50
C VAL A 219 18.31 0.32 -4.72
N HIS A 220 17.27 1.15 -4.83
CA HIS A 220 16.21 0.90 -5.82
C HIS A 220 16.67 1.13 -7.28
N GLY A 221 17.71 1.96 -7.50
CA GLY A 221 18.30 2.24 -8.81
C GLY A 221 17.30 2.78 -9.85
N TYR A 222 16.44 3.72 -9.47
CA TYR A 222 15.41 4.27 -10.35
C TYR A 222 16.06 5.06 -11.48
N SER A 223 15.59 4.89 -12.71
CA SER A 223 16.13 5.57 -13.89
C SER A 223 15.10 6.54 -14.49
N PRO A 224 15.34 7.87 -14.50
CA PRO A 224 14.41 8.84 -15.08
C PRO A 224 14.14 8.67 -16.59
N GLU A 225 15.01 7.96 -17.31
CA GLU A 225 14.92 7.76 -18.76
C GLU A 225 13.92 6.68 -19.18
N GLU A 226 13.48 5.85 -18.22
CA GLU A 226 12.51 4.78 -18.46
C GLU A 226 11.10 5.36 -18.54
N LYS A 227 10.31 4.90 -19.53
CA LYS A 227 8.89 5.28 -19.65
C LYS A 227 8.07 4.76 -18.48
N PHE A 228 8.42 3.57 -18.00
CA PHE A 228 7.79 2.95 -16.83
C PHE A 228 8.77 2.09 -16.05
N GLN A 229 8.59 2.04 -14.72
CA GLN A 229 9.32 1.15 -13.82
C GLN A 229 8.39 0.53 -12.78
N CYS A 230 8.35 -0.80 -12.74
CA CYS A 230 7.82 -1.56 -11.63
C CYS A 230 8.98 -1.96 -10.72
N ILE A 231 8.92 -1.58 -9.44
CA ILE A 231 9.98 -1.84 -8.46
C ILE A 231 9.34 -2.49 -7.24
N ALA A 232 9.80 -3.67 -6.87
CA ALA A 232 9.39 -4.33 -5.63
C ALA A 232 10.57 -4.55 -4.69
N LEU A 233 10.36 -4.28 -3.40
CA LEU A 233 11.30 -4.59 -2.33
C LEU A 233 10.58 -5.42 -1.27
N ILE A 234 11.07 -6.64 -1.06
CA ILE A 234 10.53 -7.58 -0.08
C ILE A 234 11.65 -8.31 0.67
N PRO A 235 11.44 -8.72 1.92
CA PRO A 235 12.40 -9.56 2.65
C PRO A 235 12.70 -10.85 1.89
N SER A 236 13.94 -11.34 1.95
CA SER A 236 14.30 -12.60 1.30
C SER A 236 13.50 -13.78 1.85
N GLU A 237 13.28 -13.82 3.16
CA GLU A 237 12.42 -14.84 3.81
C GLU A 237 11.00 -14.86 3.24
N LYS A 238 10.43 -13.69 2.96
CA LYS A 238 9.12 -13.59 2.30
C LYS A 238 9.16 -14.02 0.85
N TYR A 239 10.22 -13.67 0.11
CA TYR A 239 10.37 -14.16 -1.24
C TYR A 239 10.39 -15.69 -1.28
N ASP A 240 11.16 -16.31 -0.40
CA ASP A 240 11.35 -17.76 -0.34
C ASP A 240 10.08 -18.50 0.12
N SER A 241 9.15 -17.81 0.80
CA SER A 241 7.85 -18.38 1.18
C SER A 241 6.85 -18.44 0.03
N PHE A 242 7.08 -17.74 -1.09
CA PHE A 242 6.20 -17.80 -2.25
C PHE A 242 6.24 -19.17 -2.95
N PRO A 243 5.13 -19.60 -3.57
CA PRO A 243 5.09 -20.84 -4.34
C PRO A 243 6.20 -20.90 -5.38
N GLN A 244 6.82 -22.09 -5.53
CA GLN A 244 7.89 -22.31 -6.49
C GLN A 244 7.51 -21.89 -7.91
N GLU A 245 6.28 -22.17 -8.35
CA GLU A 245 5.78 -21.76 -9.67
C GLU A 245 5.84 -20.24 -9.87
N SER A 246 5.42 -19.46 -8.87
CA SER A 246 5.44 -18.00 -8.92
C SER A 246 6.87 -17.45 -8.91
N ARG A 247 7.77 -18.05 -8.12
CA ARG A 247 9.21 -17.69 -8.13
C ARG A 247 9.83 -17.95 -9.49
N THR A 248 9.60 -19.15 -10.06
CA THR A 248 10.12 -19.53 -11.37
C THR A 248 9.66 -18.58 -12.48
N LYS A 249 8.39 -18.15 -12.51
CA LYS A 249 7.91 -17.15 -13.50
C LYS A 249 8.73 -15.86 -13.50
N VAL A 250 9.13 -15.40 -12.32
CA VAL A 250 9.94 -14.18 -12.16
C VAL A 250 11.41 -14.43 -12.48
N GLU A 251 11.96 -15.56 -12.03
CA GLU A 251 13.38 -15.93 -12.23
C GLU A 251 13.71 -16.21 -13.69
N THR A 252 12.79 -16.79 -14.47
CA THR A 252 13.03 -17.14 -15.87
C THR A 252 12.61 -16.05 -16.85
N SER A 253 11.98 -14.97 -16.39
CA SER A 253 11.54 -13.88 -17.25
C SER A 253 12.72 -12.99 -17.65
N GLU A 254 13.00 -12.89 -18.95
CA GLU A 254 14.04 -12.00 -19.48
C GLU A 254 13.72 -10.50 -19.24
N LYS A 255 12.45 -10.18 -18.99
CA LYS A 255 11.98 -8.81 -18.73
C LYS A 255 12.17 -8.38 -17.27
N ILE A 256 12.26 -9.32 -16.34
CA ILE A 256 12.30 -9.04 -14.91
C ILE A 256 13.72 -9.25 -14.39
N LYS A 257 14.26 -8.23 -13.74
CA LYS A 257 15.55 -8.29 -13.05
C LYS A 257 15.33 -8.56 -11.57
N LEU A 258 15.86 -9.66 -11.08
CA LEU A 258 15.87 -10.03 -9.67
C LEU A 258 17.28 -9.85 -9.10
N THR A 259 17.40 -9.09 -8.03
CA THR A 259 18.69 -8.85 -7.35
C THR A 259 18.53 -8.97 -5.84
N THR A 260 19.57 -9.44 -5.16
CA THR A 260 19.60 -9.44 -3.68
C THR A 260 20.26 -8.15 -3.21
N VAL A 261 19.62 -7.43 -2.30
CA VAL A 261 20.08 -6.16 -1.74
C VAL A 261 19.96 -6.17 -0.22
N LYS A 262 20.59 -5.20 0.45
CA LYS A 262 20.49 -5.01 1.89
C LYS A 262 19.78 -3.69 2.20
N VAL A 263 18.77 -3.74 3.05
CA VAL A 263 17.93 -2.59 3.41
C VAL A 263 17.97 -2.37 4.92
N GLN A 264 17.94 -1.12 5.38
CA GLN A 264 17.90 -0.80 6.80
C GLN A 264 16.63 -1.35 7.46
N ASN A 265 16.78 -1.96 8.64
CA ASN A 265 15.66 -2.42 9.44
C ASN A 265 14.97 -1.21 10.12
N PRO A 266 13.65 -1.00 9.92
CA PRO A 266 12.94 0.13 10.52
C PRO A 266 12.87 0.08 12.06
N ASN A 267 13.03 -1.09 12.66
CA ASN A 267 13.10 -1.26 14.13
C ASN A 267 14.52 -1.05 14.69
N ASN A 268 15.57 -1.28 13.88
CA ASN A 268 16.96 -1.05 14.27
C ASN A 268 17.85 -0.79 13.04
N PRO A 269 18.06 0.49 12.66
CA PRO A 269 18.74 0.85 11.40
C PRO A 269 20.20 0.39 11.28
N VAL A 270 20.85 -0.02 12.37
CA VAL A 270 22.21 -0.60 12.36
C VAL A 270 22.20 -2.00 11.75
N HIS A 271 21.08 -2.73 11.87
CA HIS A 271 20.91 -4.03 11.26
C HIS A 271 20.32 -3.91 9.86
N LEU A 272 21.03 -4.49 8.89
CA LEU A 272 20.56 -4.60 7.52
C LEU A 272 19.82 -5.92 7.32
N MET A 273 18.72 -5.87 6.58
CA MET A 273 17.88 -7.00 6.20
C MET A 273 18.20 -7.42 4.76
N ASP A 274 18.40 -8.71 4.53
CA ASP A 274 18.54 -9.26 3.19
C ASP A 274 17.19 -9.25 2.46
N CYS A 275 17.14 -8.59 1.32
CA CYS A 275 15.92 -8.35 0.56
C CYS A 275 16.08 -8.75 -0.91
N LYS A 276 14.96 -9.05 -1.55
CA LYS A 276 14.86 -9.16 -3.01
C LYS A 276 14.35 -7.86 -3.60
N LEU A 277 15.14 -7.30 -4.49
CA LEU A 277 14.76 -6.20 -5.38
C LEU A 277 14.36 -6.78 -6.73
N ILE A 278 13.08 -6.65 -7.06
CA ILE A 278 12.48 -7.12 -8.32
C ILE A 278 12.17 -5.89 -9.17
N LYS A 279 12.66 -5.85 -10.40
CA LYS A 279 12.49 -4.70 -11.30
C LYS A 279 12.05 -5.12 -12.69
N TYR A 280 11.06 -4.42 -13.21
CA TYR A 280 10.67 -4.47 -14.61
C TYR A 280 10.62 -3.04 -15.14
N THR A 281 11.19 -2.78 -16.31
CA THR A 281 11.23 -1.45 -16.91
C THR A 281 10.78 -1.50 -18.36
N ILE A 282 10.13 -0.42 -18.81
CA ILE A 282 9.85 -0.19 -20.23
C ILE A 282 10.70 0.99 -20.67
N GLY A 283 11.70 0.69 -21.50
CA GLY A 283 12.62 1.68 -22.04
C GLY A 283 11.93 2.66 -22.98
N SER A 284 12.59 3.81 -23.17
CA SER A 284 12.24 4.70 -24.26
C SER A 284 12.69 4.08 -25.58
N THR A 285 11.75 3.71 -26.45
CA THR A 285 12.07 3.48 -27.87
C THR A 285 12.73 4.73 -28.42
N VAL A 286 13.98 4.59 -28.85
CA VAL A 286 14.73 5.58 -29.64
C VAL A 286 14.02 5.79 -30.96
#